data_AF-K1UAI9-F1
#
_entry.id   AF-K1UAI9-F1
#
_cell.length_a   1.000
_cell.length_b   1.000
_cell.length_c   1.000
_cell.angle_alpha   90.00
_cell.angle_beta   90.00
_cell.angle_gamma   90.00
#
_symmetry.space_group_name_H-M   'P 1'
#
loop_
_entity.id
_entity.type
_entity.pdbx_description
1 polymer ?
#
loop_
_entity_poly.entity_id
_entity_poly.type
_entity_poly.pdbx_seq_one_letter_code
_entity_poly.pdbx_strand_id
1 'polypeptide(L)'
;VACVREWVANIFFYRKGDTTIMIDAGYNYDRLAEKMNWLGIDPHSIRHILITHQDTDHVGAVEADSPGLFRDAALYIGEIENRYLTGEVRRKVIYHLYKLPQVTINNEKVLLHDGQVLDIDDVRIERFLVPGHTWGHMVYLIDDKYPFYRRHAVVRCGRRIQLYFLSGRG
;
A
#
# COMPACT_ATOMS: atom_id res chain seq x y z
N VAL A 1 1.57 -14.44 7.70
CA VAL A 1 2.06 -13.12 7.22
C VAL A 1 3.54 -13.25 6.95
N ALA A 2 4.01 -12.74 5.81
CA ALA A 2 5.42 -12.63 5.47
C ALA A 2 5.77 -11.18 5.08
N CYS A 3 7.05 -10.82 5.09
CA CYS A 3 7.51 -9.47 4.76
C CYS A 3 8.81 -9.53 3.97
N VAL A 4 8.90 -8.71 2.92
CA VAL A 4 10.17 -8.34 2.29
C VAL A 4 10.50 -6.92 2.72
N ARG A 5 11.66 -6.74 3.36
CA ARG A 5 12.18 -5.41 3.70
C ARG A 5 13.23 -4.97 2.69
N GLU A 6 13.12 -3.72 2.28
CA GLU A 6 13.99 -3.05 1.33
C GLU A 6 14.30 -1.62 1.80
N TRP A 7 15.45 -1.41 2.44
CA TRP A 7 15.83 -0.09 3.01
C TRP A 7 14.76 0.48 3.96
N VAL A 8 14.21 1.63 3.53
CA VAL A 8 12.98 2.33 3.89
C VAL A 8 11.75 1.47 4.10
N ALA A 9 11.63 0.54 3.15
CA ALA A 9 10.38 0.03 2.66
C ALA A 9 10.06 -1.38 3.11
N ASN A 10 8.79 -1.61 3.41
CA ASN A 10 8.27 -2.92 3.76
C ASN A 10 7.17 -3.27 2.78
N ILE A 11 7.31 -4.44 2.16
CA ILE A 11 6.28 -5.10 1.37
C ILE A 11 5.77 -6.25 2.23
N PHE A 12 4.47 -6.27 2.51
CA PHE A 12 3.85 -7.34 3.29
C PHE A 12 3.03 -8.26 2.40
N PHE A 13 2.97 -9.52 2.81
CA PHE A 13 2.15 -10.54 2.18
C PHE A 13 1.24 -11.19 3.22
N TYR A 14 -0.06 -11.08 3.00
CA TYR A 14 -1.08 -11.81 3.73
C TYR A 14 -1.55 -12.98 2.88
N ARG A 15 -1.60 -14.17 3.47
CA ARG A 15 -2.04 -15.41 2.79
C ARG A 15 -3.16 -16.06 3.56
N LYS A 16 -4.21 -16.47 2.85
CA LYS A 16 -5.35 -17.22 3.38
C LYS A 16 -5.89 -18.12 2.28
N GLY A 17 -5.85 -19.45 2.49
CA GLY A 17 -6.11 -20.40 1.41
C GLY A 17 -5.16 -20.16 0.23
N ASP A 18 -5.73 -20.07 -0.98
CA ASP A 18 -5.00 -19.77 -2.21
C ASP A 18 -4.81 -18.26 -2.45
N THR A 19 -5.46 -17.42 -1.66
CA THR A 19 -5.40 -15.96 -1.79
C THR A 19 -4.11 -15.41 -1.20
N THR A 20 -3.40 -14.58 -1.98
CA THR A 20 -2.28 -13.76 -1.50
C THR A 20 -2.57 -12.28 -1.75
N ILE A 21 -2.69 -11.51 -0.66
CA ILE A 21 -2.81 -10.05 -0.70
C ILE A 21 -1.43 -9.46 -0.43
N MET A 22 -0.96 -8.61 -1.34
CA MET A 22 0.26 -7.83 -1.17
C MET A 22 -0.09 -6.44 -0.64
N ILE A 23 0.71 -5.89 0.27
CA ILE A 23 0.54 -4.54 0.80
C ILE A 23 1.83 -3.76 0.49
N ASP A 24 1.65 -2.67 -0.26
CA ASP A 24 2.67 -1.88 -0.95
C ASP A 24 3.53 -2.69 -1.94
N ALA A 25 4.22 -1.97 -2.82
CA ALA A 25 5.08 -2.51 -3.87
C ALA A 25 6.57 -2.13 -3.71
N GLY A 26 6.93 -1.45 -2.62
CA GLY A 26 8.32 -1.05 -2.35
C GLY A 26 8.89 -0.12 -3.42
N TYR A 27 10.22 -0.08 -3.54
CA TYR A 27 10.88 0.59 -4.67
C TYR A 27 10.88 -0.32 -5.90
N ASN A 28 11.28 0.24 -7.05
CA ASN A 28 11.65 -0.57 -8.21
C ASN A 28 12.98 -1.30 -7.92
N TYR A 29 12.88 -2.53 -7.42
CA TYR A 29 13.99 -3.28 -6.85
C TYR A 29 14.24 -4.60 -7.59
N ASP A 30 15.43 -4.75 -8.17
CA ASP A 30 15.79 -5.88 -9.04
C ASP A 30 15.67 -7.25 -8.36
N ARG A 31 15.87 -7.33 -7.04
CA ARG A 31 15.81 -8.60 -6.30
C ARG A 31 14.46 -8.87 -5.64
N LEU A 32 13.43 -8.09 -5.95
CA LEU A 32 12.10 -8.31 -5.37
C LEU A 32 11.58 -9.70 -5.71
N ALA A 33 11.63 -10.09 -6.99
CA ALA A 33 11.20 -11.41 -7.44
C ALA A 33 11.98 -12.56 -6.75
N GLU A 34 13.30 -12.40 -6.62
CA GLU A 34 14.16 -13.37 -5.92
C GLU A 34 13.73 -13.54 -4.44
N LYS A 35 13.51 -12.43 -3.72
CA LYS A 35 13.09 -12.47 -2.32
C LYS A 35 11.68 -13.03 -2.15
N MET A 36 10.77 -12.76 -3.09
CA MET A 36 9.44 -13.37 -3.11
C MET A 36 9.52 -14.89 -3.31
N ASN A 37 10.40 -15.34 -4.20
CA ASN A 37 10.64 -16.78 -4.41
C ASN A 37 11.18 -17.47 -3.15
N TRP A 38 12.04 -16.82 -2.35
CA TRP A 38 12.46 -17.35 -1.04
C TRP A 38 11.30 -17.54 -0.06
N LEU A 39 10.22 -16.77 -0.22
CA LEU A 39 8.98 -16.89 0.57
C LEU A 39 7.97 -17.85 -0.06
N GLY A 40 8.33 -18.52 -1.18
CA GLY A 40 7.40 -19.36 -1.95
C GLY A 40 6.24 -18.57 -2.54
N ILE A 41 6.49 -17.34 -3.00
CA ILE A 41 5.51 -16.48 -3.66
C ILE A 41 6.00 -16.25 -5.09
N ASP A 42 5.23 -16.72 -6.07
CA ASP A 42 5.43 -16.33 -7.47
C ASP A 42 4.90 -14.90 -7.67
N PRO A 43 5.73 -13.92 -8.08
CA PRO A 43 5.27 -12.56 -8.35
C PRO A 43 4.11 -12.47 -9.33
N HIS A 44 4.06 -13.35 -10.34
CA HIS A 44 3.00 -13.37 -11.35
C HIS A 44 1.68 -13.94 -10.83
N SER A 45 1.69 -14.59 -9.67
CA SER A 45 0.47 -15.05 -8.98
C SER A 45 -0.23 -13.94 -8.20
N ILE A 46 0.42 -12.79 -7.98
CA ILE A 46 -0.18 -11.67 -7.25
C ILE A 46 -1.25 -11.01 -8.09
N ARG A 47 -2.50 -11.06 -7.59
CA ARG A 47 -3.66 -10.42 -8.23
C ARG A 47 -4.13 -9.15 -7.51
N HIS A 48 -3.79 -9.01 -6.22
CA HIS A 48 -4.33 -7.95 -5.37
C HIS A 48 -3.23 -7.24 -4.59
N ILE A 49 -3.09 -5.94 -4.81
CA ILE A 49 -2.10 -5.09 -4.11
C ILE A 49 -2.81 -3.92 -3.45
N LEU A 50 -2.73 -3.84 -2.13
CA LEU A 50 -3.22 -2.70 -1.35
C LEU A 50 -2.12 -1.64 -1.25
N ILE A 51 -2.39 -0.40 -1.67
CA ILE A 51 -1.44 0.70 -1.63
C ILE A 51 -1.74 1.61 -0.44
N THR A 52 -0.75 1.85 0.43
CA THR A 52 -0.92 2.76 1.57
C THR A 52 -0.84 4.22 1.14
N HIS A 53 0.13 4.58 0.31
CA HIS A 53 0.27 5.88 -0.33
C HIS A 53 1.22 5.80 -1.54
N GLN A 54 1.40 6.90 -2.26
CA GLN A 54 2.05 6.92 -3.59
C GLN A 54 3.50 7.38 -3.62
N ASP A 55 4.18 7.43 -2.47
CA ASP A 55 5.62 7.64 -2.54
C ASP A 55 6.29 6.48 -3.26
N THR A 56 7.35 6.78 -4.03
CA THR A 56 8.06 5.79 -4.84
C THR A 56 8.57 4.60 -4.03
N ASP A 57 8.76 4.74 -2.71
CA ASP A 57 9.12 3.64 -1.82
C ASP A 57 7.96 2.71 -1.44
N HIS A 58 6.77 2.95 -2.01
CA HIS A 58 5.56 2.16 -1.85
C HIS A 58 4.94 1.73 -3.18
N VAL A 59 5.21 2.40 -4.29
CA VAL A 59 4.64 2.08 -5.61
C VAL A 59 5.67 1.74 -6.69
N GLY A 60 6.97 1.80 -6.38
CA GLY A 60 8.04 1.69 -7.37
C GLY A 60 7.98 0.43 -8.24
N ALA A 61 7.66 -0.74 -7.67
CA ALA A 61 7.57 -1.98 -8.47
C ALA A 61 6.30 -2.11 -9.33
N VAL A 62 5.37 -1.15 -9.26
CA VAL A 62 4.17 -1.06 -10.12
C VAL A 62 4.19 0.16 -11.04
N GLU A 63 5.25 0.97 -11.02
CA GLU A 63 5.43 2.08 -11.96
C GLU A 63 5.63 1.58 -13.39
N ALA A 64 5.27 2.40 -14.37
CA ALA A 64 5.30 2.05 -15.79
C ALA A 64 6.71 1.74 -16.33
N ASP A 65 7.75 2.29 -15.69
CA ASP A 65 9.17 2.06 -16.00
C ASP A 65 9.77 0.88 -15.21
N SER A 66 8.99 0.20 -14.37
CA SER A 66 9.39 -1.04 -13.72
C SER A 66 9.43 -2.23 -14.70
N PRO A 67 10.10 -3.34 -14.34
CA PRO A 67 10.03 -4.59 -15.11
C PRO A 67 8.59 -5.08 -15.33
N GLY A 68 7.66 -4.67 -14.48
CA GLY A 68 6.25 -5.02 -14.55
C GLY A 68 5.97 -6.46 -14.12
N LEU A 69 6.55 -6.82 -12.97
CA LEU A 69 6.26 -8.09 -12.28
C LEU A 69 4.77 -8.25 -11.97
N PHE A 70 4.08 -7.14 -11.71
CA PHE A 70 2.71 -7.11 -11.22
C PHE A 70 1.72 -6.52 -12.24
N ARG A 71 2.00 -6.59 -13.55
CA ARG A 71 1.14 -5.97 -14.60
C ARG A 71 -0.32 -6.44 -14.57
N ASP A 72 -0.54 -7.68 -14.15
CA ASP A 72 -1.88 -8.29 -14.10
C ASP A 72 -2.56 -8.15 -12.73
N ALA A 73 -2.00 -7.38 -11.81
CA ALA A 73 -2.57 -7.13 -10.49
C ALA A 73 -3.48 -5.89 -10.49
N ALA A 74 -4.58 -5.97 -9.76
CA ALA A 74 -5.40 -4.81 -9.42
C ALA A 74 -4.79 -4.08 -8.22
N LEU A 75 -4.71 -2.74 -8.33
CA LEU A 75 -4.25 -1.87 -7.25
C LEU A 75 -5.44 -1.27 -6.52
N TYR A 76 -5.53 -1.55 -5.23
CA TYR A 76 -6.53 -0.97 -4.36
C TYR A 76 -5.93 0.27 -3.70
N ILE A 77 -6.49 1.43 -4.02
CA ILE A 77 -5.90 2.73 -3.66
C ILE A 77 -6.96 3.70 -3.15
N GLY A 78 -6.62 4.48 -2.13
CA GLY A 78 -7.49 5.55 -1.63
C GLY A 78 -7.85 6.52 -2.73
N GLU A 79 -9.13 6.89 -2.84
CA GLU A 79 -9.61 7.85 -3.84
C GLU A 79 -8.84 9.17 -3.79
N ILE A 80 -8.60 9.70 -2.57
CA ILE A 80 -7.84 10.93 -2.36
C ILE A 80 -6.41 10.79 -2.86
N GLU A 81 -5.79 9.63 -2.61
CA GLU A 81 -4.44 9.37 -3.05
C GLU A 81 -4.40 9.27 -4.58
N ASN A 82 -5.36 8.60 -5.22
CA ASN A 82 -5.44 8.45 -6.68
C ASN A 82 -5.41 9.78 -7.45
N ARG A 83 -5.90 10.87 -6.83
CA ARG A 83 -5.85 12.22 -7.40
C ARG A 83 -4.43 12.72 -7.67
N TYR A 84 -3.42 12.18 -6.98
CA TYR A 84 -2.01 12.44 -7.28
C TYR A 84 -1.53 11.68 -8.53
N LEU A 85 -1.94 10.42 -8.73
CA LEU A 85 -1.60 9.63 -9.95
C LEU A 85 -2.26 10.21 -11.20
N THR A 86 -3.52 10.63 -11.08
CA THR A 86 -4.25 11.22 -12.21
C THR A 86 -3.77 12.64 -12.53
N GLY A 87 -3.02 13.26 -11.60
CA GLY A 87 -2.52 14.62 -11.74
C GLY A 87 -3.55 15.71 -11.46
N GLU A 88 -4.75 15.34 -10.99
CA GLU A 88 -5.77 16.27 -10.49
C GLU A 88 -5.23 17.14 -9.36
N VAL A 89 -4.37 16.57 -8.52
CA VAL A 89 -3.64 17.28 -7.48
C VAL A 89 -2.14 17.03 -7.67
N ARG A 90 -1.33 18.09 -7.56
CA ARG A 90 0.13 17.97 -7.56
C ARG A 90 0.67 18.06 -6.15
N ARG A 91 1.40 17.02 -5.72
CA ARG A 91 2.08 17.04 -4.43
C ARG A 91 3.25 18.02 -4.49
N LYS A 92 3.24 18.98 -3.56
CA LYS A 92 4.33 19.94 -3.39
C LYS A 92 5.10 19.61 -2.12
N VAL A 93 6.41 19.67 -2.19
CA VAL A 93 7.35 19.46 -1.08
C VAL A 93 8.25 20.69 -0.94
N ILE A 94 9.06 20.72 0.12
CA ILE A 94 10.00 21.82 0.42
C ILE A 94 9.26 23.18 0.42
N TYR A 95 8.43 23.42 1.44
CA TYR A 95 7.63 24.64 1.58
C TYR A 95 6.76 25.00 0.36
N HIS A 96 6.25 23.99 -0.34
CA HIS A 96 5.46 24.13 -1.58
C HIS A 96 6.23 24.66 -2.80
N LEU A 97 7.56 24.75 -2.74
CA LEU A 97 8.38 25.27 -3.82
C LEU A 97 8.68 24.23 -4.91
N TYR A 98 8.68 22.95 -4.55
CA TYR A 98 9.00 21.86 -5.48
C TYR A 98 7.79 20.97 -5.72
N LYS A 99 7.48 20.66 -6.97
CA LYS A 99 6.46 19.67 -7.34
C LYS A 99 7.14 18.34 -7.58
N LEU A 100 6.67 17.28 -6.93
CA LEU A 100 7.16 15.94 -7.23
C LEU A 100 6.76 15.55 -8.67
N PRO A 101 7.61 14.78 -9.37
CA PRO A 101 7.25 14.19 -10.65
C PRO A 101 6.01 13.31 -10.48
N GLN A 102 5.17 13.29 -11.51
CA GLN A 102 4.02 12.38 -11.53
C GLN A 102 4.49 11.01 -12.01
N VAL A 103 4.16 10.00 -11.24
CA VAL A 103 4.40 8.59 -11.60
C VAL A 103 3.24 8.09 -12.46
N THR A 104 3.55 7.23 -13.43
CA THR A 104 2.55 6.59 -14.28
C THR A 104 2.41 5.14 -13.86
N ILE A 105 1.17 4.70 -13.61
CA ILE A 105 0.86 3.33 -13.22
C ILE A 105 -0.28 2.84 -14.11
N ASN A 106 -0.03 1.76 -14.86
CA ASN A 106 -0.96 1.27 -15.89
C ASN A 106 -1.93 0.19 -15.38
N ASN A 107 -1.68 -0.35 -14.19
CA ASN A 107 -2.56 -1.33 -13.56
C ASN A 107 -3.99 -0.81 -13.42
N GLU A 108 -4.93 -1.76 -13.44
CA GLU A 108 -6.31 -1.54 -12.99
C GLU A 108 -6.30 -0.98 -11.57
N LYS A 109 -7.16 0.00 -11.31
CA LYS A 109 -7.27 0.66 -10.00
C LYS A 109 -8.67 0.49 -9.46
N VAL A 110 -8.76 -0.01 -8.24
CA VAL A 110 -9.99 -0.07 -7.44
C VAL A 110 -9.90 1.04 -6.39
N LEU A 111 -10.80 2.02 -6.48
CA LEU A 111 -10.81 3.15 -5.57
C LEU A 111 -11.42 2.76 -4.22
N LEU A 112 -10.78 3.23 -3.16
CA LEU A 112 -11.15 2.95 -1.79
C LEU A 112 -11.61 4.21 -1.07
N HIS A 113 -12.65 4.05 -0.24
CA HIS A 113 -13.16 5.09 0.64
C HIS A 113 -12.94 4.72 2.11
N ASP A 114 -12.90 5.75 2.96
CA ASP A 114 -12.70 5.61 4.40
C ASP A 114 -13.82 4.80 5.07
N GLY A 115 -13.48 3.96 6.05
CA GLY A 115 -14.40 3.13 6.82
C GLY A 115 -15.07 2.00 6.05
N GLN A 116 -14.81 1.87 4.74
CA GLN A 116 -15.42 0.83 3.91
C GLN A 116 -14.78 -0.54 4.21
N VAL A 117 -15.61 -1.57 4.31
CA VAL A 117 -15.17 -2.98 4.40
C VAL A 117 -15.25 -3.59 3.01
N LEU A 118 -14.19 -4.28 2.58
CA LEU A 118 -14.18 -5.08 1.36
C LEU A 118 -13.84 -6.53 1.68
N ASP A 119 -14.32 -7.43 0.84
CA ASP A 119 -13.92 -8.83 0.83
C ASP A 119 -13.23 -9.12 -0.51
N ILE A 120 -11.97 -9.56 -0.45
CA ILE A 120 -11.20 -10.03 -1.60
C ILE A 120 -10.91 -11.49 -1.37
N ASP A 121 -11.49 -12.37 -2.18
CA ASP A 121 -11.26 -13.82 -2.15
C ASP A 121 -11.24 -14.38 -0.71
N ASP A 122 -12.34 -14.15 0.02
CA ASP A 122 -12.56 -14.50 1.44
C ASP A 122 -11.65 -13.80 2.46
N VAL A 123 -10.92 -12.75 2.08
CA VAL A 123 -10.13 -11.91 2.98
C VAL A 123 -10.88 -10.61 3.26
N ARG A 124 -11.30 -10.43 4.51
CA ARG A 124 -11.98 -9.21 4.96
C ARG A 124 -10.96 -8.11 5.23
N ILE A 125 -11.14 -6.95 4.62
CA ILE A 125 -10.25 -5.80 4.78
C ILE A 125 -11.07 -4.55 5.12
N GLU A 126 -10.80 -4.00 6.29
CA GLU A 126 -11.32 -2.70 6.73
C GLU A 126 -10.24 -1.63 6.52
N ARG A 127 -10.68 -0.43 6.14
CA ARG A 127 -9.83 0.62 5.60
C ARG A 127 -10.03 1.92 6.36
N PHE A 128 -8.92 2.59 6.67
CA PHE A 128 -8.94 3.84 7.41
C PHE A 128 -8.10 4.88 6.69
N LEU A 129 -8.70 6.04 6.44
CA LEU A 129 -7.99 7.22 6.01
C LEU A 129 -7.26 7.84 7.21
N VAL A 130 -5.93 7.94 7.09
CA VAL A 130 -5.05 8.46 8.15
C VAL A 130 -4.17 9.57 7.56
N PRO A 131 -4.75 10.75 7.27
CA PRO A 131 -4.03 11.82 6.59
C PRO A 131 -2.90 12.35 7.48
N GLY A 132 -1.79 12.75 6.85
CA GLY A 132 -0.64 13.35 7.54
C GLY A 132 0.59 13.39 6.65
N HIS A 133 1.18 12.23 6.39
CA HIS A 133 2.32 12.12 5.46
C HIS A 133 1.90 12.38 4.00
N THR A 134 0.76 11.81 3.61
CA THR A 134 -0.02 12.23 2.44
C THR A 134 -1.47 12.48 2.86
N TRP A 135 -2.25 13.16 2.02
CA TRP A 135 -3.65 13.43 2.30
C TRP A 135 -4.54 12.20 2.12
N GLY A 136 -4.12 11.25 1.27
CA GLY A 136 -4.84 10.02 0.98
C GLY A 136 -4.26 8.78 1.64
N HIS A 137 -3.37 8.93 2.62
CA HIS A 137 -2.70 7.79 3.25
C HIS A 137 -3.72 6.84 3.90
N MET A 138 -3.68 5.57 3.52
CA MET A 138 -4.58 4.52 3.98
C MET A 138 -3.88 3.54 4.92
N VAL A 139 -4.64 3.03 5.87
CA VAL A 139 -4.25 1.90 6.73
C VAL A 139 -5.28 0.79 6.60
N TYR A 140 -4.80 -0.45 6.62
CA TYR A 140 -5.61 -1.65 6.40
C TYR A 140 -5.62 -2.54 7.66
N LEU A 141 -6.82 -2.97 8.05
CA LEU A 141 -7.04 -4.02 9.04
C LEU A 141 -7.53 -5.27 8.32
N ILE A 142 -6.73 -6.33 8.33
CA ILE A 142 -7.02 -7.58 7.63
C ILE A 142 -7.52 -8.64 8.62
N ASP A 143 -8.67 -9.25 8.31
CA ASP A 143 -9.34 -10.32 9.07
C ASP A 143 -9.45 -10.03 10.58
N ASP A 144 -9.69 -8.76 10.93
CA ASP A 144 -9.77 -8.23 12.31
C ASP A 144 -8.52 -8.51 13.18
N LYS A 145 -7.39 -8.92 12.57
CA LYS A 145 -6.21 -9.44 13.28
C LYS A 145 -4.94 -8.66 13.00
N TYR A 146 -4.73 -8.23 11.75
CA TYR A 146 -3.44 -7.68 11.32
C TYR A 146 -3.59 -6.22 10.89
N PRO A 147 -3.24 -5.25 11.75
CA PRO A 147 -3.10 -3.86 11.34
C PRO A 147 -1.75 -3.68 10.64
N PHE A 148 -1.74 -3.25 9.38
CA PHE A 148 -0.50 -2.96 8.65
C PHE A 148 -0.24 -1.45 8.64
N TYR A 149 0.81 -1.01 9.35
CA TYR A 149 1.23 0.39 9.46
C TYR A 149 2.76 0.52 9.55
N ARG A 150 3.34 1.60 9.01
CA ARG A 150 4.77 1.94 9.21
C ARG A 150 5.05 2.80 10.44
N ARG A 151 4.13 3.70 10.85
CA ARG A 151 4.37 4.69 11.94
C ARG A 151 3.20 4.94 12.90
N HIS A 152 2.02 4.37 12.67
CA HIS A 152 0.80 4.69 13.44
C HIS A 152 0.14 3.43 13.98
N ALA A 153 0.12 3.25 15.30
CA ALA A 153 -0.53 2.11 15.90
C ALA A 153 -2.06 2.26 15.80
N VAL A 154 -2.71 1.31 15.11
CA VAL A 154 -4.16 1.15 15.15
C VAL A 154 -4.48 0.23 16.32
N VAL A 155 -5.03 0.78 17.40
CA VAL A 155 -5.55 -0.04 18.51
C VAL A 155 -7.06 -0.09 18.37
N ARG A 156 -7.59 -1.31 18.21
CA ARG A 156 -9.03 -1.55 18.24
C ARG A 156 -9.47 -1.72 19.70
N CYS A 157 -10.28 -0.81 20.20
CA CYS A 157 -10.94 -0.91 21.51
C CYS A 157 -12.46 -1.01 21.28
N GLY A 158 -12.97 -2.25 21.19
CA GLY A 158 -14.38 -2.50 20.90
C GLY A 158 -14.77 -2.11 19.46
N ARG A 159 -15.85 -1.33 19.29
CA ARG A 159 -16.29 -0.76 18.00
C ARG A 159 -15.59 0.56 17.62
N ARG A 160 -14.70 1.07 18.48
CA ARG A 160 -13.90 2.27 18.19
C ARG A 160 -12.49 1.87 17.83
N ILE A 161 -12.02 2.43 16.73
CA ILE A 161 -10.63 2.34 16.31
C ILE A 161 -9.98 3.66 16.69
N GLN A 162 -8.93 3.57 17.49
CA GLN A 162 -8.19 4.72 17.97
C GLN A 162 -6.82 4.70 17.30
N LEU A 163 -6.60 5.71 16.45
CA LEU A 163 -5.34 5.95 15.77
C LEU A 163 -4.39 6.64 16.75
N TYR A 164 -3.37 5.92 17.20
CA TYR A 164 -2.31 6.51 18.02
C TYR A 164 -1.19 7.01 17.10
N PHE A 165 -1.02 8.34 17.07
CA PHE A 165 0.18 8.97 16.52
C PHE A 165 1.34 8.66 17.47
N LEU A 166 2.20 7.71 17.11
CA LEU A 166 3.49 7.57 17.78
C LEU A 166 4.38 8.71 17.28
N SER A 167 4.29 9.87 17.91
CA SER A 167 5.30 10.92 17.75
C SER A 167 6.60 10.40 18.35
N GLY A 168 7.52 9.91 17.52
CA GLY A 168 8.89 9.67 17.94
C GLY A 168 9.51 11.00 18.35
N ARG A 169 9.64 11.24 19.66
CA ARG A 169 10.69 12.11 20.18
C ARG A 169 11.94 11.23 20.35
N GLY A 170 13.00 11.60 19.65
CA GLY A 170 14.31 10.95 19.68
C GLY A 170 15.19 11.57 18.64
#